data_AF-A0A286GWM2-F1
#
_entry.id   AF-A0A286GWM2-F1
#
_cell.length_a   1.000
_cell.length_b   1.000
_cell.length_c   1.000
_cell.angle_alpha   90.00
_cell.angle_beta   90.00
_cell.angle_gamma   90.00
#
_symmetry.space_group_name_H-M   'P 1'
#
loop_
_entity.id
_entity.type
_entity.pdbx_description
1 polymer ?
#
loop_
_entity_poly.entity_id
_entity_poly.type
_entity_poly.pdbx_seq_one_letter_code
_entity_poly.pdbx_strand_id
1 'polypeptide(L)'
;MQRAQLKEFYGYGLILAVLTTVQVYSVYLATTTDLSLTWKHYVGFGATTLAGILWAFRKPNYLFYALGLTLVLGYENLIGFTPTLDFTATRYYINNMAFPVSYQDFSMYMLLIWAYVANGRLRTMAQSLLVKRVR
;
A
#
# COMPACT_ATOMS: atom_id res chain seq x y z
N MET A 1 6.32 14.25 19.57
CA MET A 1 6.94 13.20 18.72
C MET A 1 8.41 13.55 18.54
N GLN A 2 9.32 12.58 18.64
CA GLN A 2 10.74 12.82 18.31
C GLN A 2 10.90 13.16 16.81
N ARG A 3 11.97 13.88 16.42
CA ARG A 3 12.21 14.31 15.03
C ARG A 3 12.06 13.16 14.00
N ALA A 4 12.54 11.97 14.32
CA ALA A 4 12.42 10.78 13.46
C ALA A 4 10.96 10.34 13.26
N GLN A 5 10.16 10.33 14.34
CA GLN A 5 8.73 9.99 14.27
C GLN A 5 7.93 11.05 13.52
N LEU A 6 8.35 12.31 13.59
CA LEU A 6 7.74 13.41 12.84
C LEU A 6 7.98 13.23 11.33
N LYS A 7 9.21 12.91 10.93
CA LYS A 7 9.58 12.61 9.54
C LYS A 7 8.73 11.45 8.99
N GLU A 8 8.62 10.36 9.75
CA GLU A 8 7.78 9.22 9.37
C GLU A 8 6.32 9.63 9.20
N PHE A 9 5.76 10.36 10.16
CA PHE A 9 4.37 10.79 10.13
C PHE A 9 4.03 11.64 8.91
N TYR A 10 4.90 12.59 8.55
CA TYR A 10 4.73 13.40 7.34
C TYR A 10 4.96 12.58 6.06
N GLY A 11 5.92 11.65 6.07
CA GLY A 11 6.13 10.72 4.96
C GLY A 11 4.90 9.85 4.68
N TYR A 12 4.26 9.33 5.73
CA TYR A 12 2.98 8.62 5.61
C TYR A 12 1.85 9.52 5.09
N GLY A 13 1.83 10.79 5.49
CA GLY A 13 0.88 11.77 4.95
C GLY A 13 1.02 11.99 3.46
N LEU A 14 2.26 12.08 2.96
CA LEU A 14 2.53 12.19 1.52
C LEU A 14 2.06 10.95 0.75
N ILE A 15 2.32 9.75 1.29
CA ILE A 15 1.84 8.49 0.72
C ILE A 15 0.30 8.50 0.62
N LEU A 16 -0.38 8.91 1.68
CA LEU A 16 -1.85 9.01 1.70
C LEU A 16 -2.40 10.01 0.68
N ALA A 17 -1.73 11.15 0.51
CA ALA A 17 -2.12 12.13 -0.49
C ALA A 17 -2.06 11.54 -1.90
N VAL A 18 -0.94 10.88 -2.24
CA VAL A 18 -0.78 10.21 -3.54
C VAL A 18 -1.82 9.11 -3.75
N LEU A 19 -2.03 8.24 -2.75
CA LEU A 19 -3.05 7.19 -2.81
C LEU A 19 -4.45 7.76 -3.06
N THR A 20 -4.81 8.83 -2.35
CA THR A 20 -6.12 9.49 -2.49
C THR A 20 -6.29 10.09 -3.88
N THR A 21 -5.28 10.81 -4.39
CA THR A 21 -5.31 11.40 -5.75
C THR A 21 -5.55 10.33 -6.82
N VAL A 22 -4.84 9.20 -6.73
CA VAL A 22 -4.97 8.11 -7.70
C VAL A 22 -6.33 7.43 -7.63
N GLN A 23 -6.92 7.30 -6.43
CA GLN A 23 -8.27 6.77 -6.28
C GLN A 23 -9.33 7.69 -6.85
N VAL A 24 -9.22 9.00 -6.60
CA VAL A 24 -10.10 10.01 -7.22
C VAL A 24 -10.01 9.95 -8.74
N TYR A 25 -8.79 9.85 -9.28
CA TYR A 25 -8.59 9.68 -10.72
C TYR A 25 -9.21 8.39 -11.26
N SER A 26 -9.10 7.28 -10.52
CA SER A 26 -9.72 6.00 -10.90
C SER A 26 -11.24 6.07 -10.92
N VAL A 27 -11.86 6.77 -9.96
CA VAL A 27 -13.30 7.05 -9.96
C VAL A 27 -13.67 7.92 -11.16
N TYR A 28 -12.94 9.01 -11.41
CA TYR A 28 -13.18 9.89 -12.55
C TYR A 28 -13.16 9.10 -13.87
N LEU A 29 -12.14 8.27 -14.11
CA LEU A 29 -12.08 7.42 -15.29
C LEU A 29 -13.27 6.47 -15.38
N ALA A 30 -13.60 5.76 -14.29
CA ALA A 30 -14.74 4.83 -14.28
C ALA A 30 -16.09 5.53 -14.54
N THR A 31 -16.22 6.80 -14.18
CA THR A 31 -17.44 7.59 -14.45
C THR A 31 -17.51 8.23 -15.82
N THR A 32 -16.37 8.37 -16.51
CA THR A 32 -16.27 9.06 -17.82
C THR A 32 -15.98 8.12 -18.98
N THR A 33 -15.77 6.84 -18.69
CA THR A 33 -15.48 5.77 -19.66
C THR A 33 -16.29 4.53 -19.31
N ASP A 34 -16.37 3.53 -20.19
CA ASP A 34 -17.06 2.25 -19.94
C ASP A 34 -16.30 1.30 -18.99
N LEU A 35 -15.37 1.83 -18.18
CA LEU A 35 -14.60 1.06 -17.19
C LEU A 35 -15.38 0.95 -15.88
N SER A 36 -15.37 -0.25 -15.28
CA SER A 36 -16.01 -0.50 -13.99
C SER A 36 -14.99 -0.72 -12.87
N LEU A 37 -15.31 -0.23 -11.67
CA LEU A 37 -14.54 -0.53 -10.47
C LEU A 37 -14.92 -1.92 -9.96
N THR A 38 -13.93 -2.78 -9.76
CA THR A 38 -14.12 -4.10 -9.15
C THR A 38 -14.11 -4.02 -7.62
N TRP A 39 -14.55 -5.09 -6.94
CA TRP A 39 -14.51 -5.19 -5.47
C TRP A 39 -13.14 -4.84 -4.87
N LYS A 40 -12.03 -5.16 -5.59
CA LYS A 40 -10.65 -4.85 -5.18
C LYS A 40 -10.41 -3.36 -4.97
N HIS A 41 -11.06 -2.51 -5.77
CA HIS A 41 -10.92 -1.06 -5.69
C HIS A 41 -11.66 -0.51 -4.45
N TYR A 42 -12.87 -0.99 -4.20
CA TYR A 42 -13.63 -0.60 -3.00
C TYR A 42 -12.90 -0.99 -1.71
N VAL A 43 -12.27 -2.17 -1.66
CA VAL A 43 -11.43 -2.57 -0.52
C VAL A 43 -10.19 -1.68 -0.42
N GLY A 44 -9.54 -1.36 -1.54
CA GLY A 44 -8.43 -0.41 -1.57
C GLY A 44 -8.81 0.99 -1.05
N PHE A 45 -10.02 1.45 -1.38
CA PHE A 45 -10.57 2.72 -0.90
C PHE A 45 -10.78 2.68 0.61
N GLY A 46 -11.44 1.63 1.11
CA GLY A 46 -11.64 1.44 2.55
C GLY A 46 -10.33 1.39 3.34
N ALA A 47 -9.32 0.69 2.81
CA ALA A 47 -7.99 0.61 3.43
C ALA A 47 -7.29 1.98 3.47
N THR A 48 -7.42 2.77 2.41
CA THR A 48 -6.86 4.13 2.36
C THR A 48 -7.61 5.07 3.29
N THR A 49 -8.94 4.99 3.36
CA THR A 49 -9.75 5.76 4.31
C THR A 49 -9.36 5.44 5.75
N LEU A 50 -9.21 4.16 6.09
CA LEU A 50 -8.76 3.74 7.42
C LEU A 50 -7.38 4.33 7.73
N ALA A 51 -6.43 4.25 6.80
CA ALA A 51 -5.11 4.85 6.98
C ALA A 51 -5.18 6.39 7.12
N GLY A 52 -6.06 7.06 6.37
CA GLY A 52 -6.34 8.49 6.51
C GLY A 52 -6.88 8.86 7.90
N ILE A 53 -7.82 8.07 8.42
CA ILE A 53 -8.35 8.22 9.79
C ILE A 53 -7.22 8.06 10.81
N LEU A 54 -6.42 7.00 10.70
CA LEU A 54 -5.28 6.76 11.60
C LEU A 54 -4.26 7.90 11.56
N TRP A 55 -4.04 8.49 10.39
CA TRP A 55 -3.19 9.67 10.22
C TRP A 55 -3.80 10.90 10.89
N ALA A 56 -5.08 11.20 10.65
CA ALA A 56 -5.79 12.33 11.26
C ALA A 56 -5.80 12.28 12.79
N PHE A 57 -6.00 11.09 13.37
CA PHE A 57 -5.95 10.87 14.82
C PHE A 57 -4.53 10.69 15.38
N ARG A 58 -3.49 10.94 14.57
CA ARG A 58 -2.07 10.88 14.96
C ARG A 58 -1.70 9.55 15.62
N LYS A 59 -2.10 8.43 15.00
CA LYS A 59 -1.84 7.06 15.44
C LYS A 59 -0.73 6.40 14.59
N PRO A 60 0.54 6.83 14.69
CA PRO A 60 1.62 6.43 13.77
C PRO A 60 1.98 4.93 13.84
N ASN A 61 1.72 4.26 14.95
CA ASN A 61 1.97 2.82 15.08
C ASN A 61 0.99 2.01 14.23
N TYR A 62 -0.30 2.30 14.38
CA TYR A 62 -1.35 1.65 13.59
C TYR A 62 -1.27 2.04 12.12
N LEU A 63 -0.95 3.31 11.84
CA LEU A 63 -0.77 3.81 10.49
C LEU A 63 0.36 3.07 9.74
N PHE A 64 1.48 2.79 10.41
CA PHE A 64 2.56 2.02 9.84
C PHE A 64 2.09 0.63 9.36
N TYR A 65 1.36 -0.11 10.21
CA TYR A 65 0.85 -1.43 9.86
C TYR A 65 -0.23 -1.38 8.80
N ALA A 66 -1.16 -0.43 8.90
CA ALA A 66 -2.23 -0.26 7.93
C ALA A 66 -1.67 0.06 6.54
N LEU A 67 -0.74 1.01 6.42
CA LEU A 67 -0.08 1.33 5.16
C LEU A 67 0.75 0.16 4.63
N GLY A 68 1.57 -0.47 5.48
CA GLY A 68 2.39 -1.61 5.06
C GLY A 68 1.54 -2.74 4.49
N LEU A 69 0.48 -3.14 5.19
CA LEU A 69 -0.42 -4.19 4.73
C LEU A 69 -1.15 -3.79 3.44
N THR A 70 -1.67 -2.57 3.39
CA THR A 70 -2.36 -2.00 2.22
C THR A 70 -1.45 -2.05 0.98
N LEU A 71 -0.19 -1.64 1.12
CA LEU A 71 0.75 -1.62 0.01
C LEU A 71 1.21 -3.03 -0.40
N VAL A 72 1.38 -3.96 0.53
CA VAL A 72 1.67 -5.37 0.22
C VAL A 72 0.51 -6.02 -0.52
N LEU A 73 -0.73 -5.82 -0.05
CA LEU A 73 -1.92 -6.34 -0.73
C LEU A 73 -2.12 -5.70 -2.11
N GLY A 74 -1.76 -4.41 -2.25
CA GLY A 74 -1.77 -3.73 -3.54
C GLY A 74 -0.70 -4.26 -4.48
N TYR A 75 0.50 -4.53 -3.97
CA TYR A 75 1.60 -5.09 -4.75
C TYR A 75 1.21 -6.42 -5.39
N GLU A 76 0.53 -7.28 -4.62
CA GLU A 76 -0.02 -8.57 -5.07
C GLU A 76 -1.33 -8.45 -5.87
N ASN A 77 -1.78 -7.22 -6.18
CA ASN A 77 -3.05 -6.93 -6.86
C ASN A 77 -4.27 -7.61 -6.20
N LEU A 78 -4.24 -7.79 -4.87
CA LEU A 78 -5.36 -8.24 -4.06
C LEU A 78 -6.32 -7.08 -3.74
N ILE A 79 -5.78 -5.86 -3.70
CA ILE A 79 -6.53 -4.61 -3.69
C ILE A 79 -6.03 -3.70 -4.82
N GLY A 80 -6.91 -2.88 -5.39
CA GLY A 80 -6.59 -2.06 -6.56
C GLY A 80 -6.60 -0.58 -6.23
N PHE A 81 -5.50 0.12 -6.52
CA PHE A 81 -5.44 1.59 -6.45
C PHE A 81 -5.52 2.25 -7.82
N THR A 82 -4.93 1.62 -8.84
CA THR A 82 -5.02 2.04 -10.24
C THR A 82 -5.87 1.06 -11.02
N PRO A 83 -6.50 1.49 -12.13
CA PRO A 83 -7.05 0.58 -13.11
C PRO A 83 -5.94 -0.38 -13.57
N THR A 84 -6.20 -1.67 -13.53
CA THR A 84 -5.27 -2.68 -14.03
C THR A 84 -5.53 -2.86 -15.52
N LEU A 85 -4.51 -2.64 -16.34
CA LEU A 85 -4.56 -3.02 -17.75
C LEU A 85 -4.47 -4.54 -17.81
N ASP A 86 -5.59 -5.21 -18.10
CA ASP A 86 -5.68 -6.68 -18.15
C ASP A 86 -4.66 -7.34 -19.10
N PHE A 87 -4.08 -6.56 -20.03
CA PHE A 87 -3.14 -7.00 -21.06
C PHE A 87 -1.65 -6.89 -20.69
N THR A 88 -1.29 -6.26 -19.57
CA THR A 88 0.12 -6.08 -19.14
C THR A 88 0.38 -6.47 -17.68
N ALA A 89 -0.52 -7.25 -17.08
CA ALA A 89 -0.28 -7.79 -15.75
C ALA A 89 0.80 -8.88 -15.79
N THR A 90 1.96 -8.63 -15.18
CA THR A 90 2.94 -9.66 -14.87
C THR A 90 2.29 -10.64 -13.88
N ARG A 91 1.89 -11.81 -14.38
CA ARG A 91 1.26 -12.88 -13.58
C ARG A 91 2.32 -13.88 -13.14
N TYR A 92 2.17 -14.41 -11.94
CA TYR A 92 2.97 -15.56 -11.51
C TYR A 92 2.41 -16.83 -12.14
N TYR A 93 3.29 -17.71 -12.62
CA TYR A 93 2.92 -18.99 -13.22
C TYR A 93 3.49 -20.14 -12.41
N ILE A 94 2.67 -21.14 -12.13
CA ILE A 94 3.11 -22.44 -11.60
C ILE A 94 2.53 -23.51 -12.54
N ASN A 95 3.40 -24.34 -13.13
CA ASN A 95 3.00 -25.38 -14.09
C ASN A 95 2.07 -24.85 -15.21
N ASN A 96 2.41 -23.71 -15.82
CA ASN A 96 1.61 -23.04 -16.86
C ASN A 96 0.20 -22.58 -16.44
N MET A 97 -0.13 -22.61 -15.15
CA MET A 97 -1.35 -22.03 -14.60
C MET A 97 -1.05 -20.63 -14.05
N ALA A 98 -1.76 -19.62 -14.56
CA ALA A 98 -1.63 -18.25 -14.07
C ALA A 98 -2.31 -18.11 -12.70
N PHE A 99 -1.57 -17.65 -11.70
CA PHE A 99 -2.15 -17.31 -10.40
C PHE A 99 -3.04 -16.06 -10.51
N PRO A 100 -4.10 -15.94 -9.69
CA PRO A 100 -4.94 -14.73 -9.63
C PRO A 100 -4.23 -13.53 -8.97
N VAL A 101 -2.97 -13.73 -8.59
CA VAL A 101 -2.07 -12.75 -7.98
C VAL A 101 -1.16 -12.23 -9.08
N SER A 102 -1.08 -10.91 -9.22
CA SER A 102 -0.25 -10.25 -10.23
C SER A 102 0.45 -9.06 -9.61
N TYR A 103 1.58 -8.70 -10.21
CA TYR A 103 2.35 -7.57 -9.76
C TYR A 103 1.75 -6.24 -10.26
N GLN A 104 1.54 -5.28 -9.34
CA GLN A 104 1.08 -3.92 -9.66
C GLN A 104 2.20 -2.89 -9.45
N ASP A 105 2.72 -2.32 -10.54
CA ASP A 105 3.82 -1.35 -10.55
C ASP A 105 3.63 -0.20 -9.56
N PHE A 106 2.48 0.46 -9.62
CA PHE A 106 2.16 1.58 -8.74
C PHE A 106 2.30 1.19 -7.25
N SER A 107 1.73 0.05 -6.88
CA SER A 107 1.79 -0.44 -5.50
C SER A 107 3.20 -0.84 -5.09
N MET A 108 4.01 -1.37 -6.00
CA MET A 108 5.44 -1.62 -5.74
C MET A 108 6.18 -0.32 -5.42
N TYR A 109 6.05 0.70 -6.26
CA TYR A 109 6.73 1.98 -6.03
C TYR A 109 6.33 2.59 -4.69
N MET A 110 5.04 2.56 -4.37
CA MET A 110 4.53 3.04 -3.08
C MET A 110 5.06 2.20 -1.91
N LEU A 111 5.16 0.88 -2.05
CA LEU A 111 5.75 -0.01 -1.05
C LEU A 111 7.23 0.30 -0.80
N LEU A 112 8.01 0.56 -1.86
CA LEU A 112 9.42 0.96 -1.75
C LEU A 112 9.57 2.30 -1.04
N ILE A 113 8.74 3.30 -1.40
CA ILE A 113 8.72 4.60 -0.73
C ILE A 113 8.35 4.44 0.75
N TRP A 114 7.34 3.64 1.06
CA TRP A 114 6.95 3.34 2.43
C TRP A 114 8.09 2.67 3.20
N ALA A 115 8.75 1.66 2.62
CA ALA A 115 9.87 0.97 3.25
C ALA A 115 11.05 1.91 3.51
N TYR A 116 11.32 2.84 2.59
CA TYR A 116 12.32 3.89 2.77
C TYR A 116 11.95 4.84 3.92
N VAL A 117 10.70 5.32 3.96
CA VAL A 117 10.19 6.18 5.04
C VAL A 117 10.28 5.47 6.40
N ALA A 118 9.90 4.19 6.45
CA ALA A 118 9.83 3.40 7.67
C ALA A 118 11.11 2.60 7.99
N ASN A 119 12.21 2.83 7.26
CA ASN A 119 13.44 2.02 7.35
C ASN A 119 13.96 1.88 8.79
N GLY A 120 13.98 2.96 9.57
CA GLY A 120 14.43 2.93 10.97
C GLY A 120 13.63 1.96 11.85
N ARG A 121 12.30 1.98 11.70
CA ARG A 121 11.40 1.05 12.39
C ARG A 121 11.57 -0.38 11.89
N LEU A 122 11.61 -0.59 10.58
CA LEU A 122 11.80 -1.92 9.97
C LEU A 122 13.11 -2.56 10.43
N ARG A 123 14.21 -1.80 10.45
CA ARG A 123 15.51 -2.26 10.96
C ARG A 123 15.42 -2.70 12.42
N THR A 124 14.75 -1.92 13.26
CA THR A 124 14.56 -2.24 14.68
C THR A 124 13.75 -3.52 14.87
N MET A 125 12.68 -3.70 14.07
CA MET A 125 11.88 -4.93 14.08
C MET A 125 12.72 -6.14 13.66
N ALA A 126 13.47 -6.04 12.56
CA ALA A 126 14.35 -7.11 12.10
C ALA A 126 15.40 -7.49 13.15
N GLN A 127 16.03 -6.50 13.79
CA GLN A 127 16.99 -6.73 14.88
C GLN A 127 16.35 -7.45 16.07
N SER A 128 15.13 -7.07 16.46
CA SER A 128 14.43 -7.72 17.59
C SER A 128 14.05 -9.17 17.32
N LEU A 129 13.78 -9.53 16.06
CA LEU A 129 13.53 -10.92 15.64
C LEU A 129 14.80 -11.78 15.70
N LEU A 130 15.96 -11.20 15.37
CA LEU A 130 17.24 -11.90 15.38
C LEU A 130 17.81 -12.08 16.79
N VAL A 131 17.68 -11.08 17.67
CA VAL A 131 18.23 -11.11 19.03
C VAL A 131 17.42 -12.02 19.97
N LYS A 132 16.12 -12.21 19.72
CA LYS A 132 15.26 -13.12 20.50
C LYS A 132 15.64 -14.61 20.40
N ARG A 133 16.58 -14.99 19.53
CA ARG A 133 17.02 -16.39 19.33
C ARG A 133 18.19 -16.82 20.22
N VAL A 134 18.73 -15.93 21.07
CA VAL A 134 19.95 -16.19 21.89
C VAL A 134 19.62 -16.30 23.39
N ARG A 135 18.42 -16.74 23.77
CA ARG A 135 18.11 -17.14 25.15
C ARG A 135 17.38 -18.46 25.18
#